data_AF-A0A3D9EBQ7-F1
#
_entry.id   AF-A0A3D9EBQ7-F1
#
_cell.length_a   1.000
_cell.length_b   1.000
_cell.length_c   1.000
_cell.angle_alpha   90.00
_cell.angle_beta   90.00
_cell.angle_gamma   90.00
#
_symmetry.space_group_name_H-M   'P 1'
#
loop_
_entity.id
_entity.type
_entity.pdbx_description
1 polymer ?
#
loop_
_entity_poly.entity_id
_entity_poly.type
_entity_poly.pdbx_seq_one_letter_code
_entity_poly.pdbx_strand_id
1 'polypeptide(L)'
;MNEETFSIWTPHQAFYIQSMLFNTTSALQSCNIAGKIIKMISDGEIDPQEKKDILLDCLQNIVNQSGSISRYFFPSRPGAKGADKKTIHSDRGHYLSKIFCVKDGSPLMNRGLRNSIEHFDERLDLYLQGGIVGYIFPSLILPEPEDSDVPHHIFRAYYLKEGIFQVLGERYEIQPIVDEVARIHDLLVRFDGNGGVFC
;
A
#
# COMPACT_ATOMS: atom_id res chain seq x y z
N MET A 1 20.57 33.11 9.77
CA MET A 1 20.85 32.28 8.58
C MET A 1 19.52 31.62 8.24
N ASN A 2 18.79 32.14 7.24
CA ASN A 2 17.51 31.52 6.85
C ASN A 2 17.85 30.17 6.23
N GLU A 3 17.51 29.07 6.91
CA GLU A 3 17.50 27.77 6.25
C GLU A 3 16.50 27.87 5.09
N GLU A 4 16.98 27.79 3.85
CA GLU A 4 16.08 27.66 2.71
C GLU A 4 15.26 26.39 2.91
N THR A 5 13.96 26.59 3.19
CA THR A 5 13.02 25.48 3.31
C THR A 5 12.98 24.78 1.95
N PHE A 6 13.40 23.51 1.90
CA PHE A 6 13.35 22.70 0.68
C PHE A 6 11.95 22.79 0.04
N SER A 7 11.91 23.01 -1.27
CA SER A 7 10.69 22.95 -2.06
C SER A 7 10.95 22.30 -3.42
N ILE A 8 9.93 21.67 -3.98
CA ILE A 8 9.96 21.16 -5.34
C ILE A 8 9.70 22.32 -6.28
N TRP A 9 10.62 22.59 -7.22
CA TRP A 9 10.45 23.62 -8.24
C TRP A 9 9.09 23.48 -8.94
N THR A 10 8.34 24.58 -9.07
CA THR A 10 6.92 24.55 -9.46
C THR A 10 6.64 23.71 -10.72
N PRO A 11 7.38 23.86 -11.83
CA PRO A 11 7.20 23.00 -13.01
C PRO A 11 7.44 21.51 -12.75
N HIS A 12 8.27 21.16 -11.77
CA HIS A 12 8.51 19.77 -11.40
C HIS A 12 7.36 19.14 -10.59
N GLN A 13 6.51 19.95 -9.96
CA GLN A 13 5.40 19.46 -9.13
C GLN A 13 4.39 18.64 -9.94
N ALA A 14 4.13 19.03 -11.19
CA ALA A 14 3.26 18.30 -12.11
C ALA A 14 3.69 16.83 -12.30
N PHE A 15 5.00 16.54 -12.35
CA PHE A 15 5.49 15.16 -12.48
C PHE A 15 5.20 14.33 -11.21
N TYR A 16 5.34 14.93 -10.03
CA TYR A 16 4.97 14.26 -8.78
C TYR A 16 3.47 14.01 -8.70
N ILE A 17 2.65 15.00 -9.07
CA ILE A 17 1.19 14.90 -9.08
C ILE A 17 0.75 13.77 -10.01
N GLN A 18 1.21 13.79 -11.27
CA GLN A 18 0.85 12.78 -12.26
C GLN A 18 1.32 11.37 -11.86
N SER A 19 2.52 11.26 -11.30
CA SER A 19 3.03 9.97 -10.81
C SER A 19 2.19 9.44 -9.65
N MET A 20 1.81 10.28 -8.69
CA MET A 20 0.98 9.86 -7.57
C MET A 20 -0.48 9.62 -7.99
N LEU A 21 -1.02 10.36 -8.97
CA LEU A 21 -2.34 10.12 -9.55
C LEU A 21 -2.42 8.75 -10.20
N PHE A 22 -1.40 8.34 -10.93
CA PHE A 22 -1.33 7.00 -11.51
C PHE A 22 -1.49 5.91 -10.43
N ASN A 23 -0.69 5.99 -9.36
CA ASN A 23 -0.73 5.00 -8.27
C ASN A 23 -2.09 5.02 -7.54
N THR A 24 -2.59 6.21 -7.16
CA THR A 24 -3.86 6.34 -6.44
C THR A 24 -5.04 5.88 -7.29
N THR A 25 -5.08 6.22 -8.58
CA THR A 25 -6.13 5.79 -9.51
C THR A 25 -6.16 4.27 -9.65
N SER A 26 -4.98 3.64 -9.83
CA SER A 26 -4.88 2.18 -9.91
C SER A 26 -5.37 1.50 -8.62
N ALA A 27 -4.98 2.03 -7.45
CA ALA A 27 -5.45 1.52 -6.16
C ALA A 27 -6.97 1.62 -6.02
N LEU A 28 -7.56 2.78 -6.34
CA LEU A 28 -9.00 3.01 -6.20
C LEU A 28 -9.82 2.21 -7.23
N GLN A 29 -9.30 1.97 -8.43
CA GLN A 29 -9.92 1.06 -9.40
C GLN A 29 -9.97 -0.37 -8.86
N SER A 30 -8.86 -0.88 -8.31
CA SER A 30 -8.83 -2.19 -7.64
C SER A 30 -9.76 -2.24 -6.43
N CYS A 31 -9.84 -1.17 -5.64
CA CYS A 31 -10.77 -1.06 -4.51
C CYS A 31 -12.23 -1.16 -4.98
N ASN A 32 -12.59 -0.49 -6.07
CA ASN A 32 -13.95 -0.56 -6.62
C ASN A 32 -14.31 -1.97 -7.11
N ILE A 33 -13.36 -2.69 -7.71
CA ILE A 33 -13.57 -4.09 -8.14
C ILE A 33 -13.70 -4.99 -6.91
N ALA A 34 -12.79 -4.88 -5.95
CA ALA A 34 -12.81 -5.66 -4.71
C ALA A 34 -14.11 -5.45 -3.93
N GLY A 35 -14.54 -4.20 -3.75
CA GLY A 35 -15.78 -3.85 -3.05
C GLY A 35 -17.02 -4.45 -3.71
N LYS A 36 -17.08 -4.51 -5.05
CA LYS A 36 -18.17 -5.21 -5.76
C LYS A 36 -18.17 -6.70 -5.45
N ILE A 37 -17.01 -7.36 -5.48
CA ILE A 37 -16.91 -8.79 -5.19
C ILE A 37 -17.29 -9.08 -3.74
N ILE A 38 -16.76 -8.30 -2.79
CA ILE A 38 -17.08 -8.43 -1.35
C ILE A 38 -18.58 -8.25 -1.12
N LYS A 39 -19.21 -7.29 -1.80
CA LYS A 39 -20.66 -7.09 -1.73
C LYS A 39 -21.43 -8.31 -2.25
N MET A 40 -21.07 -8.84 -3.43
CA MET A 40 -21.71 -10.05 -3.97
C MET A 40 -21.59 -11.24 -3.01
N ILE A 41 -20.44 -11.40 -2.35
CA ILE A 41 -20.23 -12.44 -1.32
C ILE A 41 -21.16 -12.18 -0.12
N SER A 42 -21.20 -10.93 0.38
CA SER A 42 -22.02 -10.56 1.54
C SER A 42 -23.52 -10.71 1.27
N ASP A 43 -23.96 -10.45 0.04
CA ASP A 43 -25.35 -10.59 -0.40
C ASP A 43 -25.71 -12.06 -0.69
N GLY A 44 -24.73 -12.99 -0.61
CA GLY A 44 -24.92 -14.42 -0.87
C GLY A 44 -25.08 -14.77 -2.34
N GLU A 45 -24.72 -13.85 -3.24
CA GLU A 45 -24.83 -14.05 -4.70
C GLU A 45 -23.77 -15.00 -5.25
N ILE A 46 -22.59 -15.06 -4.62
CA ILE A 46 -21.47 -15.93 -4.99
C ILE A 46 -20.81 -16.55 -3.77
N ASP A 47 -20.18 -17.71 -3.96
CA ASP A 47 -19.31 -18.30 -2.95
C ASP A 47 -18.02 -17.47 -2.78
N PRO A 48 -17.50 -17.30 -1.54
CA PRO A 48 -16.25 -16.59 -1.31
C PRO A 48 -15.07 -17.07 -2.16
N GLN A 49 -15.01 -18.36 -2.53
CA GLN A 49 -13.92 -18.90 -3.33
C GLN A 49 -14.08 -18.66 -4.83
N GLU A 50 -15.27 -18.34 -5.32
CA GLU A 50 -15.58 -18.28 -6.77
C GLU A 50 -14.73 -17.22 -7.50
N LYS A 51 -14.57 -16.04 -6.89
CA LYS A 51 -13.79 -14.91 -7.45
C LYS A 51 -12.56 -14.57 -6.63
N LYS A 52 -12.03 -15.55 -5.88
CA LYS A 52 -10.96 -15.32 -4.92
C LYS A 52 -9.70 -14.70 -5.53
N ASP A 53 -9.29 -15.19 -6.70
CA ASP A 53 -8.04 -14.73 -7.30
C ASP A 53 -8.16 -13.28 -7.76
N ILE A 54 -9.31 -12.90 -8.35
CA ILE A 54 -9.59 -11.51 -8.73
C ILE A 54 -9.59 -10.59 -7.51
N LEU A 55 -10.25 -11.02 -6.42
CA LEU A 55 -10.29 -10.23 -5.19
C LEU A 55 -8.90 -10.07 -4.58
N LEU A 56 -8.15 -11.17 -4.41
CA LEU A 56 -6.81 -11.14 -3.82
C LEU A 56 -5.81 -10.36 -4.70
N ASP A 57 -5.91 -10.44 -6.03
CA ASP A 57 -5.10 -9.64 -6.95
C ASP A 57 -5.42 -8.14 -6.81
N CYS A 58 -6.69 -7.77 -6.64
CA CYS A 58 -7.09 -6.39 -6.36
C CYS A 58 -6.53 -5.89 -5.02
N LEU A 59 -6.63 -6.70 -3.97
CA LEU A 59 -6.11 -6.36 -2.63
C LEU A 59 -4.60 -6.22 -2.63
N GLN A 60 -3.90 -7.13 -3.32
CA GLN A 60 -2.44 -7.04 -3.49
C GLN A 60 -2.05 -5.81 -4.30
N ASN A 61 -2.80 -5.45 -5.35
CA ASN A 61 -2.55 -4.20 -6.08
C ASN A 61 -2.78 -2.97 -5.19
N ILE A 62 -3.82 -2.93 -4.36
CA ILE A 62 -4.04 -1.83 -3.39
C ILE A 62 -2.80 -1.68 -2.49
N VAL A 63 -2.30 -2.77 -1.92
CA VAL A 63 -1.08 -2.78 -1.09
C VAL A 63 0.12 -2.26 -1.86
N ASN A 64 0.34 -2.74 -3.09
CA ASN A 64 1.48 -2.35 -3.93
C ASN A 64 1.44 -0.88 -4.35
N GLN A 65 0.29 -0.36 -4.76
CA GLN A 65 0.17 1.05 -5.11
C GLN A 65 0.31 1.93 -3.86
N SER A 66 -0.23 1.49 -2.72
CA SER A 66 -0.11 2.19 -1.44
C SER A 66 1.33 2.26 -0.94
N GLY A 67 2.12 1.19 -1.07
CA GLY A 67 3.54 1.23 -0.76
C GLY A 67 4.34 2.12 -1.71
N SER A 68 3.96 2.19 -3.00
CA SER A 68 4.55 3.15 -3.94
C SER A 68 4.27 4.61 -3.56
N ILE A 69 3.03 4.91 -3.14
CA ILE A 69 2.64 6.23 -2.60
C ILE A 69 3.41 6.53 -1.30
N SER A 70 3.50 5.54 -0.39
CA SER A 70 4.21 5.66 0.88
C SER A 70 5.65 6.16 0.71
N ARG A 71 6.38 5.69 -0.30
CA ARG A 71 7.79 6.07 -0.55
C ARG A 71 7.99 7.55 -0.90
N TYR A 72 6.96 8.25 -1.36
CA TYR A 72 7.03 9.70 -1.57
C TYR A 72 7.19 10.44 -0.25
N PHE A 73 6.46 10.00 0.78
CA PHE A 73 6.42 10.59 2.12
C PHE A 73 7.50 10.01 3.05
N PHE A 74 7.72 8.70 2.97
CA PHE A 74 8.56 7.91 3.87
C PHE A 74 9.62 7.10 3.08
N PRO A 75 10.72 7.74 2.64
CA PRO A 75 11.77 7.05 1.88
C PRO A 75 12.51 5.98 2.71
N SER A 76 12.90 4.87 2.06
CA SER A 76 13.70 3.79 2.65
C SER A 76 15.18 4.22 2.81
N ARG A 77 15.54 4.71 4.01
CA ARG A 77 16.88 5.05 4.54
C ARG A 77 17.70 6.15 3.80
N PRO A 78 18.57 6.88 4.56
CA PRO A 78 19.54 7.79 3.99
C PRO A 78 20.63 7.01 3.25
N GLY A 79 21.25 7.64 2.25
CA GLY A 79 22.26 7.06 1.39
C GLY A 79 23.38 6.38 2.18
N ALA A 80 24.00 5.40 1.54
CA ALA A 80 25.11 4.61 2.06
C ALA A 80 26.09 5.44 2.92
N LYS A 81 26.54 4.82 4.02
CA LYS A 81 27.49 5.36 5.00
C LYS A 81 28.62 6.14 4.31
N GLY A 82 28.67 7.45 4.56
CA GLY A 82 29.79 8.32 4.19
C GLY A 82 29.35 9.58 3.44
N ALA A 83 29.55 10.73 4.09
CA ALA A 83 29.41 12.10 3.59
C ALA A 83 27.98 12.69 3.49
N ASP A 84 27.67 13.61 4.40
CA ASP A 84 27.04 14.95 4.20
C ASP A 84 25.88 15.14 3.22
N LYS A 85 25.15 14.10 2.85
CA LYS A 85 23.90 14.20 2.09
C LYS A 85 22.72 13.91 3.01
N LYS A 86 22.15 14.97 3.61
CA LYS A 86 20.69 15.03 3.76
C LYS A 86 20.14 14.59 2.41
N THR A 87 19.55 13.40 2.34
CA THR A 87 19.18 12.86 1.04
C THR A 87 18.04 13.71 0.51
N ILE A 88 18.13 14.12 -0.75
CA ILE A 88 17.06 14.79 -1.50
C ILE A 88 15.69 14.11 -1.29
N HIS A 89 15.69 12.81 -1.01
CA HIS A 89 14.51 12.00 -0.68
C HIS A 89 13.90 12.32 0.69
N SER A 90 14.72 12.56 1.72
CA SER A 90 14.25 12.94 3.06
C SER A 90 13.62 14.33 3.04
N ASP A 91 14.26 15.28 2.37
CA ASP A 91 13.74 16.65 2.26
C ASP A 91 12.45 16.66 1.42
N ARG A 92 12.38 15.89 0.33
CA ARG A 92 11.15 15.62 -0.42
C ARG A 92 10.06 15.02 0.46
N GLY A 93 10.39 13.99 1.25
CA GLY A 93 9.44 13.33 2.13
C GLY A 93 8.82 14.30 3.14
N HIS A 94 9.64 15.14 3.77
CA HIS A 94 9.16 16.17 4.68
C HIS A 94 8.31 17.23 3.98
N TYR A 95 8.72 17.69 2.79
CA TYR A 95 7.96 18.66 2.01
C TYR A 95 6.58 18.12 1.62
N LEU A 96 6.52 16.93 1.02
CA LEU A 96 5.26 16.31 0.60
C LEU A 96 4.38 15.97 1.80
N SER A 97 4.95 15.48 2.91
CA SER A 97 4.16 15.19 4.11
C SER A 97 3.47 16.44 4.67
N LYS A 98 4.12 17.61 4.58
CA LYS A 98 3.50 18.90 4.95
C LYS A 98 2.38 19.29 3.98
N ILE A 99 2.61 19.21 2.68
CA ILE A 99 1.61 19.55 1.64
C ILE A 99 0.36 18.67 1.76
N PHE A 100 0.55 17.36 1.96
CA PHE A 100 -0.54 16.39 2.03
C PHE A 100 -1.06 16.14 3.44
N CYS A 101 -0.53 16.85 4.45
CA CYS A 101 -0.86 16.67 5.87
C CYS A 101 -0.76 15.21 6.36
N VAL A 102 0.20 14.44 5.83
CA VAL A 102 0.46 13.05 6.23
C VAL A 102 1.25 13.05 7.54
N LYS A 103 0.72 12.38 8.57
CA LYS A 103 1.29 12.37 9.94
C LYS A 103 2.01 11.05 10.25
N ASP A 104 2.79 11.04 11.34
CA ASP A 104 3.55 9.89 11.87
C ASP A 104 2.69 8.71 12.38
N GLY A 105 1.38 8.71 12.13
CA GLY A 105 0.47 7.58 12.39
C GLY A 105 -0.31 7.16 11.14
N SER A 106 0.06 7.66 9.96
CA SER A 106 -0.62 7.32 8.71
C SER A 106 -0.51 5.81 8.44
N PRO A 107 -1.57 5.15 7.96
CA PRO A 107 -1.52 3.74 7.56
C PRO A 107 -0.49 3.50 6.43
N LEU A 108 -0.16 4.55 5.66
CA LEU A 108 0.89 4.52 4.65
C LEU A 108 2.30 4.49 5.24
N MET A 109 2.51 4.81 6.53
CA MET A 109 3.83 4.74 7.15
C MET A 109 4.31 3.28 7.36
N ASN A 110 3.39 2.31 7.26
CA ASN A 110 3.68 0.90 7.45
C ASN A 110 4.87 0.43 6.60
N ARG A 111 5.91 -0.08 7.27
CA ARG A 111 7.14 -0.57 6.60
C ARG A 111 6.88 -1.81 5.77
N GLY A 112 5.95 -2.66 6.19
CA GLY A 112 5.50 -3.84 5.44
C GLY A 112 5.06 -3.46 4.03
N LEU A 113 4.22 -2.41 3.89
CA LEU A 113 3.73 -1.95 2.57
C LEU A 113 4.85 -1.55 1.61
N ARG A 114 5.93 -0.95 2.12
CA ARG A 114 7.08 -0.56 1.28
C ARG A 114 7.93 -1.78 0.92
N ASN A 115 8.20 -2.61 1.92
CA ASN A 115 9.00 -3.82 1.77
C ASN A 115 8.31 -4.88 0.90
N SER A 116 6.97 -4.93 0.89
CA SER A 116 6.20 -5.87 0.07
C SER A 116 6.38 -5.64 -1.43
N ILE A 117 6.86 -4.45 -1.83
CA ILE A 117 7.13 -4.11 -3.23
C ILE A 117 8.61 -4.27 -3.56
N GLU A 118 9.50 -3.79 -2.69
CA GLU A 118 10.96 -3.74 -2.99
C GLU A 118 11.65 -5.11 -2.89
N HIS A 119 11.10 -6.02 -2.10
CA HIS A 119 11.75 -7.29 -1.74
C HIS A 119 10.76 -8.46 -1.76
N PHE A 120 9.77 -8.46 -2.66
CA PHE A 120 8.75 -9.50 -2.68
C PHE A 120 9.35 -10.90 -2.92
N ASP A 121 10.29 -11.00 -3.86
CA ASP A 121 11.04 -12.21 -4.20
C ASP A 121 11.95 -12.66 -3.05
N GLU A 122 12.73 -11.77 -2.45
CA GLU A 122 13.57 -12.11 -1.29
C GLU A 122 12.73 -12.56 -0.08
N ARG A 123 11.57 -11.94 0.12
CA ARG A 123 10.63 -12.32 1.19
C ARG A 123 9.96 -13.66 0.91
N LEU A 124 9.69 -13.97 -0.36
CA LEU A 124 9.23 -15.29 -0.76
C LEU A 124 10.30 -16.34 -0.43
N ASP A 125 11.56 -16.09 -0.76
CA ASP A 125 12.66 -17.00 -0.44
C ASP A 125 12.80 -17.23 1.07
N LEU A 126 12.76 -16.17 1.87
CA LEU A 126 12.78 -16.25 3.34
C LEU A 126 11.58 -17.02 3.90
N TYR A 127 10.39 -16.80 3.32
CA TYR A 127 9.17 -17.52 3.70
C TYR A 127 9.29 -19.03 3.42
N LEU A 128 9.85 -19.41 2.27
CA LEU A 128 10.07 -20.80 1.89
C LEU A 128 11.20 -21.46 2.70
N GLN A 129 12.25 -20.69 3.06
CA GLN A 129 13.39 -21.18 3.83
C GLN A 129 13.01 -21.61 5.26
N GLY A 130 11.94 -21.05 5.82
CA GLY A 130 11.46 -21.34 7.18
C GLY A 130 10.99 -22.78 7.42
N GLY A 131 10.90 -23.61 6.36
CA GLY A 131 10.40 -24.98 6.45
C GLY A 131 8.87 -25.00 6.54
N ILE A 132 8.22 -25.12 5.40
CA ILE A 132 6.76 -25.20 5.32
C ILE A 132 6.34 -26.65 5.64
N VAL A 133 5.67 -26.85 6.77
CA VAL A 133 5.14 -28.15 7.21
C VAL A 133 3.64 -28.02 7.52
N GLY A 134 2.84 -29.05 7.22
CA GLY A 134 1.39 -28.99 7.37
C GLY A 134 0.67 -28.65 6.06
N TYR A 135 -0.50 -28.01 6.15
CA TYR A 135 -1.33 -27.70 4.98
C TYR A 135 -0.89 -26.40 4.31
N ILE A 136 -0.70 -26.44 2.99
CA ILE A 136 -0.26 -25.31 2.17
C ILE A 136 -1.42 -24.87 1.29
N PHE A 137 -1.84 -23.62 1.47
CA PHE A 137 -2.91 -23.01 0.68
C PHE A 137 -2.38 -21.82 -0.12
N PRO A 138 -2.41 -21.87 -1.47
CA PRO A 138 -1.93 -20.78 -2.30
C PRO A 138 -2.78 -19.50 -2.18
N SER A 139 -4.09 -19.64 -2.10
CA SER A 139 -5.03 -18.53 -1.97
C SER A 139 -6.31 -18.98 -1.28
N LEU A 140 -6.77 -18.21 -0.29
CA LEU A 140 -8.03 -18.44 0.42
C LEU A 140 -8.75 -17.14 0.75
N ILE A 141 -10.07 -17.20 0.79
CA ILE A 141 -10.90 -16.19 1.46
C ILE A 141 -11.58 -16.87 2.64
N LEU A 142 -11.45 -16.29 3.83
CA LEU A 142 -11.99 -16.87 5.06
C LEU A 142 -12.84 -15.82 5.78
N PRO A 143 -13.83 -16.22 6.59
CA PRO A 143 -14.56 -15.29 7.43
C PRO A 143 -13.68 -14.61 8.47
N GLU A 144 -12.82 -15.39 9.14
CA GLU A 144 -11.93 -14.99 10.23
C GLU A 144 -10.61 -15.80 10.13
N PRO A 145 -9.52 -15.38 10.77
CA PRO A 145 -8.31 -16.19 10.91
C PRO A 145 -8.61 -17.51 11.64
N GLU A 146 -8.23 -18.65 11.06
CA GLU A 146 -8.30 -19.92 11.76
C GLU A 146 -7.18 -20.03 12.79
N ASP A 147 -7.55 -20.15 14.07
CA ASP A 147 -6.66 -20.62 15.13
C ASP A 147 -6.70 -22.15 15.11
N SER A 148 -5.74 -22.77 14.44
CA SER A 148 -5.59 -24.23 14.41
C SER A 148 -4.30 -24.66 15.08
N ASP A 149 -4.36 -25.79 15.80
CA ASP A 149 -3.18 -26.46 16.39
C ASP A 149 -2.22 -27.04 15.32
N VAL A 150 -2.65 -27.13 14.06
CA VAL A 150 -1.81 -27.55 12.93
C VAL A 150 -1.26 -26.32 12.21
N PRO A 151 0.05 -26.25 11.90
CA PRO A 151 0.61 -25.15 11.12
C PRO A 151 -0.07 -25.07 9.74
N HIS A 152 -0.77 -23.97 9.50
CA HIS A 152 -1.38 -23.64 8.22
C HIS A 152 -0.58 -22.55 7.52
N HIS A 153 -0.16 -22.84 6.29
CA HIS A 153 0.63 -21.92 5.48
C HIS A 153 -0.23 -21.34 4.36
N ILE A 154 -0.77 -20.15 4.60
CA ILE A 154 -1.59 -19.43 3.62
C ILE A 154 -0.73 -18.35 2.95
N PHE A 155 -0.47 -18.53 1.66
CA PHE A 155 0.35 -17.60 0.88
C PHE A 155 -0.34 -16.25 0.67
N ARG A 156 -1.63 -16.27 0.28
CA ARG A 156 -2.50 -15.09 0.20
C ARG A 156 -3.86 -15.40 0.84
N ALA A 157 -4.30 -14.54 1.75
CA ALA A 157 -5.58 -14.68 2.41
C ALA A 157 -6.32 -13.34 2.48
N TYR A 158 -7.64 -13.38 2.48
CA TYR A 158 -8.46 -12.25 2.90
C TYR A 158 -9.48 -12.70 3.94
N TYR A 159 -9.52 -11.97 5.05
CA TYR A 159 -10.44 -12.21 6.16
C TYR A 159 -11.60 -11.23 6.06
N LEU A 160 -12.78 -11.74 5.71
CA LEU A 160 -13.95 -10.94 5.33
C LEU A 160 -14.49 -10.09 6.48
N LYS A 161 -14.53 -10.62 7.70
CA LYS A 161 -15.12 -9.88 8.83
C LYS A 161 -14.22 -8.74 9.30
N GLU A 162 -12.92 -8.97 9.36
CA GLU A 162 -11.94 -7.99 9.82
C GLU A 162 -11.46 -7.06 8.70
N GLY A 163 -11.69 -7.41 7.44
CA GLY A 163 -11.19 -6.66 6.29
C GLY A 163 -9.66 -6.69 6.17
N ILE A 164 -9.05 -7.79 6.63
CA ILE A 164 -7.60 -7.96 6.69
C ILE A 164 -7.13 -8.78 5.49
N PHE A 165 -6.20 -8.22 4.73
CA PHE A 165 -5.47 -8.95 3.69
C PHE A 165 -4.15 -9.48 4.25
N GLN A 166 -3.88 -10.75 4.04
CA GLN A 166 -2.64 -11.41 4.41
C GLN A 166 -1.86 -11.83 3.16
N VAL A 167 -0.57 -11.51 3.12
CA VAL A 167 0.37 -11.98 2.09
C VAL A 167 1.73 -12.25 2.71
N LEU A 168 2.32 -13.41 2.41
CA LEU A 168 3.63 -13.83 2.96
C LEU A 168 3.71 -13.69 4.50
N GLY A 169 2.61 -14.01 5.20
CA GLY A 169 2.51 -13.93 6.66
C GLY A 169 2.33 -12.51 7.24
N GLU A 170 2.37 -11.46 6.42
CA GLU A 170 2.06 -10.09 6.88
C GLU A 170 0.59 -9.76 6.67
N ARG A 171 0.00 -9.03 7.62
CA ARG A 171 -1.40 -8.63 7.65
C ARG A 171 -1.57 -7.13 7.47
N TYR A 172 -2.56 -6.75 6.67
CA TYR A 172 -2.87 -5.38 6.31
C TYR A 172 -4.37 -5.12 6.48
N GLU A 173 -4.73 -4.16 7.32
CA GLU A 173 -6.10 -3.63 7.36
C GLU A 173 -6.30 -2.76 6.11
N ILE A 174 -7.21 -3.19 5.23
CA ILE A 174 -7.35 -2.58 3.90
C ILE A 174 -8.08 -1.25 3.97
N GLN A 175 -9.13 -1.14 4.78
CA GLN A 175 -9.97 0.07 4.82
C GLN A 175 -9.18 1.33 5.20
N PRO A 176 -8.37 1.36 6.29
CA PRO A 176 -7.60 2.55 6.63
C PRO A 176 -6.62 2.97 5.53
N ILE A 177 -6.02 2.00 4.82
CA ILE A 177 -5.11 2.27 3.71
C ILE A 177 -5.87 2.94 2.56
N VAL A 178 -7.01 2.37 2.17
CA VAL A 178 -7.86 2.90 1.10
C VAL A 178 -8.34 4.31 1.43
N ASP A 179 -8.78 4.56 2.66
CA ASP A 179 -9.27 5.87 3.09
C ASP A 179 -8.20 6.96 2.95
N GLU A 180 -6.97 6.66 3.36
CA GLU A 180 -5.85 7.59 3.22
C GLU A 180 -5.42 7.77 1.75
N VAL A 181 -5.46 6.71 0.94
CA VAL A 181 -5.22 6.78 -0.51
C VAL A 181 -6.27 7.64 -1.21
N ALA A 182 -7.55 7.49 -0.87
CA ALA A 182 -8.65 8.29 -1.41
C ALA A 182 -8.48 9.77 -1.04
N ARG A 183 -8.15 10.06 0.23
CA ARG A 183 -7.87 11.43 0.68
C ARG A 183 -6.72 12.08 -0.10
N ILE A 184 -5.64 11.33 -0.34
CA ILE A 184 -4.51 11.80 -1.15
C ILE A 184 -4.92 11.99 -2.62
N HIS A 185 -5.73 11.07 -3.17
CA HIS A 185 -6.26 11.17 -4.53
C HIS A 185 -7.06 12.45 -4.75
N ASP A 186 -7.98 12.78 -3.83
CA ASP A 186 -8.79 14.00 -3.93
C ASP A 186 -7.94 15.28 -3.93
N LEU A 187 -6.88 15.31 -3.11
CA LEU A 187 -5.92 16.40 -3.11
C LEU A 187 -5.16 16.48 -4.45
N LEU A 188 -4.72 15.35 -4.99
CA LEU A 188 -4.01 15.29 -6.25
C LEU A 188 -4.88 15.75 -7.44
N VAL A 189 -6.14 15.33 -7.50
CA VAL A 189 -7.10 15.76 -8.52
C VAL A 189 -7.28 17.28 -8.45
N ARG A 190 -7.38 17.85 -7.23
CA ARG A 190 -7.44 19.30 -7.05
C ARG A 190 -6.17 20.01 -7.50
N PHE A 191 -4.98 19.49 -7.16
CA PHE A 191 -3.71 20.08 -7.57
C PHE A 191 -3.50 20.05 -9.08
N ASP A 192 -3.90 18.95 -9.73
CA ASP A 192 -3.84 18.81 -11.18
C ASP A 192 -4.78 19.80 -11.87
N GLY A 193 -6.03 19.90 -11.40
CA GLY A 193 -7.01 20.88 -11.88
C GLY A 193 -6.59 22.34 -11.69
N ASN A 194 -5.69 22.61 -10.75
CA ASN A 194 -5.13 23.94 -10.47
C ASN A 194 -3.82 24.23 -11.22
N GLY A 195 -3.54 23.52 -12.33
CA GLY A 195 -2.35 23.75 -13.16
C GLY A 195 -1.14 22.92 -12.74
N GLY A 196 -1.35 21.81 -12.03
CA GLY A 196 -0.28 20.89 -11.65
C GLY A 196 0.64 21.43 -10.55
N VAL A 197 0.07 22.15 -9.57
CA VAL A 197 0.82 22.77 -8.47
C VAL A 197 0.23 22.42 -7.11
N PHE A 198 1.10 22.21 -6.13
CA PHE A 198 0.75 22.02 -4.73
C PHE A 198 0.30 23.36 -4.12
N CYS A 199 -1.01 23.62 -4.08
CA CYS A 199 -1.61 24.89 -3.67
C CYS A 199 -2.71 24.74 -2.61
#